data_AF-A0A1I7H8D9-F1
#
_entry.id   AF-A0A1I7H8D9-F1
#
_cell.length_a   1.000
_cell.length_b   1.000
_cell.length_c   1.000
_cell.angle_alpha   90.00
_cell.angle_beta   90.00
_cell.angle_gamma   90.00
#
_symmetry.space_group_name_H-M   'P 1'
#
loop_
_entity.id
_entity.type
_entity.pdbx_description
1 polymer ?
#
loop_
_entity_poly.entity_id
_entity_poly.type
_entity_poly.pdbx_seq_one_letter_code
_entity_poly.pdbx_strand_id
1 'polypeptide(L)'
;MTVDEAYQKIEQQREKKDKRVVDLNRNIIFDHKEQGIECIQSISGCEHDIAEQIYELYHNKIEEIRNKKAEEKAQKQQYIPKCPTCGSPDIKKITGGKRWITTGIFGLGSSNLGKTMECNNCGYKW
;
A
#
# COMPACT_ATOMS: atom_id res chain seq x y z
N MET A 1 17.10 -10.06 31.30
CA MET A 1 15.87 -9.65 30.59
C MET A 1 15.73 -10.56 29.38
N THR A 2 14.52 -10.94 28.98
CA THR A 2 14.28 -11.80 27.80
C THR A 2 13.88 -10.97 26.57
N VAL A 3 13.89 -11.60 25.39
CA VAL A 3 13.38 -10.99 24.13
C VAL A 3 11.92 -10.57 24.29
N ASP A 4 11.07 -11.44 24.85
CA ASP A 4 9.65 -11.14 25.06
C ASP A 4 9.43 -9.96 26.01
N GLU A 5 10.18 -9.90 27.12
CA GLU A 5 10.11 -8.79 28.07
C GLU A 5 10.51 -7.46 27.41
N ALA A 6 11.59 -7.46 26.64
CA ALA A 6 12.06 -6.28 25.93
C ALA A 6 11.07 -5.86 24.82
N TYR A 7 10.50 -6.82 24.10
CA TYR A 7 9.45 -6.57 23.11
C TYR A 7 8.21 -5.92 23.73
N GLN A 8 7.72 -6.44 24.86
CA GLN A 8 6.57 -5.86 25.56
C GLN A 8 6.84 -4.42 26.03
N LYS A 9 8.05 -4.12 26.49
CA LYS A 9 8.44 -2.74 26.83
C LYS A 9 8.37 -1.81 25.61
N ILE A 10 8.83 -2.26 24.45
CA ILE A 10 8.78 -1.46 23.21
C ILE A 10 7.32 -1.17 22.82
N GLU A 11 6.45 -2.18 22.88
CA GLU A 11 5.03 -2.00 22.56
C GLU A 11 4.31 -1.07 23.56
N GLN A 12 4.63 -1.13 24.85
CA GLN A 12 4.13 -0.15 25.84
C GLN A 12 4.55 1.29 25.50
N GLN A 13 5.78 1.49 24.99
CA GLN A 13 6.21 2.83 24.54
C GLN A 13 5.57 3.23 23.21
N ARG A 14 5.23 2.26 22.35
CA ARG A 14 4.48 2.50 21.11
C ARG A 14 3.11 3.10 21.41
N GLU A 15 2.39 2.57 22.39
CA GLU A 15 1.08 3.08 22.82
C GLU A 15 1.16 4.52 23.33
N LYS A 16 2.27 4.86 24.00
CA LYS A 16 2.57 6.21 24.48
C LYS A 16 3.04 7.16 23.38
N LYS A 17 3.15 6.69 22.13
CA LYS A 17 3.66 7.44 20.98
C LYS A 17 5.07 8.01 21.24
N ASP A 18 5.89 7.25 21.95
CA ASP A 18 7.29 7.63 22.20
C ASP A 18 8.02 7.84 20.87
N LYS A 19 8.69 8.99 20.74
CA LYS A 19 9.44 9.37 19.54
C LYS A 19 10.48 8.31 19.18
N ARG A 20 11.11 7.65 20.16
CA ARG A 20 12.12 6.61 19.93
C ARG A 20 11.56 5.41 19.19
N VAL A 21 10.29 5.08 19.42
CA VAL A 21 9.61 3.99 18.68
C VAL A 21 9.34 4.42 17.24
N VAL A 22 9.05 5.71 16.99
CA VAL A 22 8.93 6.25 15.64
C VAL A 22 10.28 6.21 14.90
N ASP A 23 11.36 6.59 15.58
CA ASP A 23 12.73 6.55 15.04
C ASP A 23 13.16 5.10 14.78
N LEU A 24 12.82 4.15 15.66
CA LEU A 24 13.01 2.71 15.44
C LEU A 24 12.30 2.24 14.17
N ASN A 25 11.00 2.57 14.00
CA ASN A 25 10.26 2.18 12.79
C ASN A 25 10.91 2.76 11.52
N ARG A 26 11.43 3.99 11.59
CA ARG A 26 12.17 4.61 10.48
C ARG A 26 13.43 3.80 10.17
N ASN A 27 14.24 3.45 11.16
CA ASN A 27 15.46 2.69 10.97
C ASN A 27 15.20 1.29 10.40
N ILE A 28 14.15 0.60 10.85
CA ILE A 28 13.74 -0.70 10.27
C ILE A 28 13.32 -0.53 8.80
N ILE A 29 12.56 0.53 8.48
CA ILE A 29 12.11 0.78 7.11
C ILE A 29 13.29 1.04 6.17
N PHE A 30 14.32 1.77 6.64
CA PHE A 30 15.49 2.14 5.84
C PHE A 30 16.70 1.21 6.04
N ASP A 31 16.52 0.08 6.70
CA ASP A 31 17.57 -0.93 6.93
C ASP A 31 18.83 -0.37 7.64
N HIS A 32 18.61 0.54 8.58
CA HIS A 32 19.64 1.12 9.43
C HIS A 32 19.81 0.28 10.71
N LYS A 33 20.46 -0.87 10.59
CA LYS A 33 20.55 -1.88 11.66
C LYS A 33 21.13 -1.35 12.97
N GLU A 34 22.33 -0.77 12.95
CA GLU A 34 23.01 -0.27 14.15
C GLU A 34 22.16 0.76 14.91
N GLN A 35 21.62 1.76 14.21
CA GLN A 35 20.77 2.78 14.84
C GLN A 35 19.43 2.20 15.32
N GLY A 36 18.92 1.17 14.66
CA GLY A 36 17.75 0.42 15.11
C GLY A 36 18.01 -0.32 16.42
N ILE A 37 19.15 -1.00 16.53
CA ILE A 37 19.62 -1.68 17.72
C ILE A 37 19.77 -0.69 18.88
N GLU A 38 20.44 0.44 18.65
CA GLU A 38 20.58 1.51 19.66
C GLU A 38 19.21 2.03 20.14
N CYS A 39 18.25 2.21 19.23
CA CYS A 39 16.89 2.59 19.60
C CYS A 39 16.25 1.53 20.50
N ILE A 40 16.35 0.25 20.16
CA ILE A 40 15.80 -0.87 20.95
C ILE A 40 16.41 -0.91 22.35
N GLN A 41 17.73 -0.76 22.46
CA GLN A 41 18.43 -0.66 23.74
C GLN A 41 17.94 0.55 24.55
N SER A 42 17.80 1.73 23.92
CA SER A 42 17.33 2.94 24.60
C SER A 42 15.90 2.84 25.12
N ILE A 43 15.04 2.09 24.42
CA ILE A 43 13.62 1.93 24.76
C ILE A 43 13.42 0.90 25.86
N SER A 44 14.04 -0.28 25.72
CA SER A 44 13.79 -1.44 26.56
C SER A 44 14.81 -1.62 27.70
N GLY A 45 16.01 -1.06 27.54
CA GLY A 45 17.17 -1.26 28.40
C GLY A 45 17.84 -2.63 28.21
N CYS A 46 17.70 -3.26 27.04
CA CYS A 46 18.21 -4.61 26.79
C CYS A 46 19.69 -4.65 26.41
N GLU A 47 20.27 -5.83 26.55
CA GLU A 47 21.60 -6.12 26.03
C GLU A 47 21.58 -6.17 24.49
N HIS A 48 22.77 -6.10 23.90
CA HIS A 48 22.94 -5.98 22.45
C HIS A 48 22.39 -7.20 21.69
N ASP A 49 22.67 -8.40 22.18
CA ASP A 49 22.20 -9.66 21.59
C ASP A 49 20.67 -9.75 21.55
N ILE A 50 19.98 -9.25 22.59
CA ILE A 50 18.53 -9.17 22.63
C ILE A 50 18.03 -8.10 21.68
N ALA A 51 18.68 -6.94 21.64
CA ALA A 51 18.32 -5.85 20.73
C ALA A 51 18.43 -6.28 19.27
N GLU A 52 19.48 -7.01 18.92
CA GLU A 52 19.69 -7.58 17.60
C GLU A 52 18.58 -8.58 17.23
N GLN A 53 18.25 -9.52 18.12
CA GLN A 53 17.13 -10.45 17.90
C GLN A 53 15.80 -9.74 17.65
N ILE A 54 15.51 -8.70 18.44
CA ILE A 54 14.30 -7.88 18.25
C ILE A 54 14.33 -7.13 16.91
N TYR A 55 15.50 -6.60 16.53
CA TYR A 55 15.65 -5.93 15.25
C TYR A 55 15.32 -6.87 14.09
N GLU A 56 15.90 -8.07 14.09
CA GLU A 56 15.65 -9.09 13.06
C GLU A 56 14.17 -9.50 13.01
N LEU A 57 13.53 -9.67 14.17
CA LEU A 57 12.09 -9.96 14.24
C LEU A 57 11.24 -8.87 13.58
N TYR A 58 11.53 -7.60 13.83
CA TYR A 58 10.80 -6.51 13.19
C TYR A 58 11.13 -6.36 11.70
N HIS A 59 12.40 -6.55 11.33
CA HIS A 59 12.87 -6.48 9.95
C HIS A 59 12.15 -7.53 9.09
N ASN A 60 12.19 -8.79 9.50
CA ASN A 60 11.52 -9.90 8.80
C ASN A 60 10.01 -9.66 8.65
N LYS A 61 9.36 -9.16 9.70
CA LYS A 61 7.93 -8.82 9.65
C LYS A 61 7.62 -7.73 8.62
N ILE A 62 8.49 -6.73 8.47
CA ILE A 62 8.32 -5.68 7.46
C ILE A 62 8.57 -6.22 6.04
N GLU A 63 9.56 -7.10 5.86
CA GLU A 63 9.80 -7.76 4.58
C GLU A 63 8.60 -8.63 4.15
N GLU A 64 8.03 -9.42 5.05
CA GLU A 64 6.82 -10.19 4.77
C GLU A 64 5.65 -9.30 4.30
N ILE A 65 5.46 -8.14 4.94
CA ILE A 65 4.41 -7.19 4.56
C ILE A 65 4.69 -6.59 3.17
N ARG A 66 5.97 -6.27 2.87
CA ARG A 66 6.37 -5.76 1.56
C ARG A 66 6.09 -6.78 0.47
N ASN A 67 6.45 -8.05 0.70
CA ASN A 67 6.25 -9.14 -0.24
C ASN A 67 4.75 -9.39 -0.50
N LYS A 68 3.93 -9.48 0.55
CA LYS A 68 2.47 -9.60 0.42
C LYS A 68 1.85 -8.45 -0.39
N LYS A 69 2.28 -7.21 -0.15
CA LYS A 69 1.80 -6.05 -0.93
C LYS A 69 2.25 -6.09 -2.40
N ALA A 70 3.46 -6.59 -2.67
CA ALA A 70 3.94 -6.76 -4.03
C ALA A 70 3.14 -7.83 -4.77
N GLU A 71 2.85 -8.96 -4.13
CA GLU A 71 2.00 -10.03 -4.66
C GLU A 71 0.58 -9.54 -4.92
N GLU A 72 -0.05 -8.83 -3.98
CA GLU A 72 -1.38 -8.24 -4.18
C GLU A 72 -1.41 -7.27 -5.37
N LYS A 73 -0.37 -6.46 -5.54
CA LYS A 73 -0.25 -5.52 -6.66
C LYS A 73 -0.09 -6.28 -7.98
N ALA A 74 0.74 -7.33 -8.01
CA ALA A 74 0.93 -8.18 -9.18
C ALA A 74 -0.38 -8.91 -9.55
N GLN A 75 -1.11 -9.44 -8.57
CA GLN A 75 -2.42 -10.07 -8.78
C GLN A 75 -3.45 -9.06 -9.32
N LYS A 76 -3.54 -7.85 -8.73
CA LYS A 76 -4.44 -6.79 -9.24
C LYS A 76 -4.12 -6.38 -10.67
N GLN A 77 -2.84 -6.41 -11.08
CA GLN A 77 -2.43 -6.15 -12.46
C GLN A 77 -2.92 -7.22 -13.46
N GLN A 78 -3.07 -8.47 -13.02
CA GLN A 78 -3.62 -9.54 -13.88
C GLN A 78 -5.11 -9.35 -14.18
N TYR A 79 -5.88 -8.78 -13.23
CA TYR A 79 -7.31 -8.53 -13.39
C TYR A 79 -7.64 -7.15 -13.97
N ILE A 80 -6.66 -6.43 -14.57
CA ILE A 80 -6.93 -5.16 -15.25
C ILE A 80 -7.71 -5.46 -16.54
N PRO A 81 -8.97 -4.99 -16.67
CA PRO A 81 -9.72 -5.12 -17.91
C PRO A 81 -8.94 -4.49 -19.06
N LYS A 82 -8.85 -5.21 -20.18
CA LYS A 82 -8.23 -4.73 -21.42
C LYS A 82 -9.30 -4.34 -22.42
N CYS A 83 -8.96 -3.45 -23.35
CA CYS A 83 -9.82 -3.15 -24.47
C CYS A 83 -10.10 -4.44 -25.28
N PRO A 84 -11.36 -4.84 -25.50
CA PRO A 84 -11.69 -6.06 -26.25
C PRO A 84 -11.32 -5.98 -27.73
N THR A 85 -11.10 -4.76 -28.25
CA THR A 85 -10.81 -4.52 -29.66
C THR A 85 -9.31 -4.49 -29.96
N CYS A 86 -8.50 -3.91 -29.07
CA CYS A 86 -7.05 -3.74 -29.33
C CYS A 86 -6.13 -4.30 -28.24
N GLY A 87 -6.69 -4.84 -27.14
CA GLY A 87 -5.91 -5.41 -26.04
C GLY A 87 -5.21 -4.40 -25.13
N SER A 88 -5.32 -3.09 -25.40
CA SER A 88 -4.70 -2.06 -24.54
C SER A 88 -5.30 -2.05 -23.14
N PRO A 89 -4.48 -2.02 -22.07
CA PRO A 89 -4.95 -1.81 -20.69
C PRO A 89 -5.25 -0.34 -20.39
N ASP A 90 -4.94 0.58 -21.31
CA ASP A 90 -5.19 2.01 -21.15
C ASP A 90 -6.66 2.33 -21.47
N ILE A 91 -7.48 2.11 -20.45
CA ILE A 91 -8.92 2.28 -20.50
C ILE A 91 -9.37 3.18 -19.35
N LYS A 92 -10.36 4.03 -19.60
CA LYS A 92 -10.95 4.90 -18.57
C LYS A 92 -12.42 4.60 -18.42
N LYS A 93 -12.92 4.75 -17.19
CA LYS A 93 -14.36 4.79 -16.96
C LYS A 93 -14.89 6.07 -17.59
N ILE A 94 -15.95 5.96 -18.38
CA ILE A 94 -16.75 7.09 -18.83
C ILE A 94 -17.48 7.59 -17.57
N THR A 95 -16.82 8.46 -16.80
CA THR A 95 -17.45 9.14 -15.68
C THR A 95 -18.55 10.01 -16.27
N GLY A 96 -19.80 9.68 -15.92
CA GLY A 96 -21.00 10.35 -16.39
C GLY A 96 -20.99 11.83 -16.02
N GLY A 97 -20.33 12.64 -16.85
CA GLY A 97 -20.36 14.07 -16.77
C GLY A 97 -21.75 14.56 -17.15
N LYS A 98 -22.60 14.75 -16.14
CA LYS A 98 -23.65 15.78 -16.10
C LYS A 98 -24.43 15.94 -17.41
N ARG A 99 -25.29 15.00 -17.80
CA ARG A 99 -26.37 15.23 -18.80
C ARG A 99 -27.63 14.52 -18.34
N TRP A 100 -28.44 15.17 -17.49
CA TRP A 100 -29.57 15.97 -17.97
C TRP A 100 -30.55 15.11 -18.80
N ILE A 101 -31.09 14.06 -18.15
CA ILE A 101 -32.42 13.52 -18.47
C ILE A 101 -33.46 14.49 -17.88
N THR A 102 -33.28 15.78 -18.16
CA THR A 102 -34.23 16.82 -17.81
C THR A 102 -34.32 17.69 -19.04
N THR A 103 -35.47 17.56 -19.68
CA THR A 103 -35.99 18.38 -20.77
C THR A 103 -35.52 17.96 -22.16
N GLY A 104 -36.45 17.30 -22.87
CA GLY A 104 -36.23 16.72 -24.18
C GLY A 104 -35.88 17.74 -25.26
N ILE A 105 -35.09 17.27 -26.22
CA ILE A 105 -35.05 17.68 -27.62
C ILE A 105 -34.65 16.44 -28.40
N PHE A 106 -35.31 16.27 -29.54
CA PHE A 106 -35.16 15.23 -30.53
C PHE A 106 -33.71 14.93 -30.92
N GLY A 107 -33.44 13.63 -31.13
CA GLY A 107 -32.56 13.07 -32.15
C GLY A 107 -31.27 13.81 -32.50
N LEU A 108 -30.17 13.47 -31.83
CA LEU A 108 -28.85 13.27 -32.44
C LEU A 108 -28.08 12.27 -31.57
N GLY A 109 -27.57 11.21 -32.19
CA GLY A 109 -26.98 10.04 -31.52
C GLY A 109 -25.82 10.38 -30.58
N SER A 110 -26.02 10.12 -29.29
CA SER A 110 -24.90 10.01 -28.35
C SER A 110 -24.28 8.62 -28.52
N SER A 111 -23.09 8.55 -29.11
CA SER A 111 -22.29 7.33 -29.32
C SER A 111 -21.87 6.61 -28.02
N ASN A 112 -22.25 7.17 -26.86
CA ASN A 112 -21.90 6.73 -25.51
C ASN A 112 -23.09 6.20 -24.68
N LEU A 113 -24.32 6.10 -25.24
CA LEU A 113 -25.47 5.54 -24.54
C LEU A 113 -25.19 4.09 -24.08
N GLY A 114 -25.29 3.83 -22.78
CA GLY A 114 -25.12 2.50 -22.17
C GLY A 114 -23.67 2.04 -21.95
N LYS A 115 -22.68 2.78 -22.44
CA LYS A 115 -21.26 2.40 -22.35
C LYS A 115 -20.63 2.98 -21.10
N THR A 116 -19.78 2.19 -20.44
CA THR A 116 -19.19 2.55 -19.14
C THR A 116 -17.68 2.76 -19.22
N MET A 117 -17.04 2.29 -20.29
CA MET A 117 -15.59 2.30 -20.50
C MET A 117 -15.24 2.81 -21.89
N GLU A 118 -14.10 3.49 -22.00
CA GLU A 118 -13.50 3.95 -23.25
C GLU A 118 -12.01 3.60 -23.24
N CYS A 119 -11.52 3.03 -24.34
CA CYS A 119 -10.11 2.78 -24.56
C CYS A 119 -9.43 4.07 -25.05
N ASN A 120 -8.40 4.54 -24.36
CA ASN A 120 -7.65 5.72 -24.79
C ASN A 120 -6.72 5.43 -25.98
N ASN A 121 -6.33 4.17 -26.19
CA ASN A 121 -5.48 3.77 -27.31
C ASN A 121 -6.21 3.72 -28.67
N CYS A 122 -7.33 3.00 -28.78
CA CYS A 122 -8.07 2.85 -30.05
C CYS A 122 -9.41 3.59 -30.11
N GLY A 123 -9.85 4.22 -29.02
CA GLY A 123 -11.14 4.94 -28.95
C GLY A 123 -12.38 4.05 -28.86
N TYR A 124 -12.24 2.72 -28.81
CA TYR A 124 -13.38 1.81 -28.65
C TYR A 124 -14.06 2.00 -27.30
N LYS A 125 -15.40 1.91 -27.27
CA LYS A 125 -16.23 2.18 -26.08
C LYS A 125 -17.22 1.04 -25.85
N TRP A 126 -17.34 0.58 -24.61
CA TRP A 126 -18.22 -0.53 -24.18
C TRP A 126 -18.78 -0.31 -22.77
#